data_AF-A0A3T0N5Q4-F1
#
_entry.id   AF-A0A3T0N5Q4-F1
#
_cell.length_a   1.000
_cell.length_b   1.000
_cell.length_c   1.000
_cell.angle_alpha   90.00
_cell.angle_beta   90.00
_cell.angle_gamma   90.00
#
_symmetry.space_group_name_H-M   'P 1'
#
loop_
_entity.id
_entity.type
_entity.pdbx_description
1 polymer ?
#
loop_
_entity_poly.entity_id
_entity_poly.type
_entity_poly.pdbx_seq_one_letter_code
_entity_poly.pdbx_strand_id
1 'polypeptide(L)'
;MIKQYDSVQLKSPTKPALMDCAGVVVDVLTENPPFYIVEFVNSDGSTQALLDLGAEDLILISSYSPEPAAHHLGPAEIWRKLKQILAKR
;
A
#
# COMPACT_ATOMS: atom_id res chain seq x y z
N MET A 1 7.16 11.69 -2.47
CA MET A 1 7.24 11.09 -1.12
C MET A 1 6.01 10.21 -0.97
N ILE A 2 6.21 8.92 -0.71
CA ILE A 2 5.12 7.97 -0.50
C ILE A 2 4.56 8.22 0.90
N LYS A 3 3.24 8.19 1.04
CA LYS A 3 2.53 8.43 2.30
C LYS A 3 1.79 7.18 2.76
N GLN A 4 1.36 7.18 4.02
CA GLN A 4 0.39 6.21 4.50
C GLN A 4 -0.84 6.21 3.59
N TYR A 5 -1.36 5.02 3.32
CA TYR A 5 -2.48 4.71 2.43
C TYR A 5 -2.21 4.83 0.92
N ASP A 6 -1.01 5.25 0.51
CA ASP A 6 -0.64 5.21 -0.90
C ASP A 6 -0.61 3.77 -1.42
N SER A 7 -1.02 3.61 -2.67
CA SER A 7 -0.93 2.34 -3.39
C SER A 7 0.41 2.25 -4.12
N VAL A 8 1.11 1.15 -3.93
CA VAL A 8 2.47 0.92 -4.42
C VAL A 8 2.60 -0.45 -5.09
N GLN A 9 3.64 -0.64 -5.89
CA GLN A 9 4.05 -1.93 -6.47
C GLN A 9 5.51 -2.20 -6.13
N LEU A 10 5.88 -3.47 -6.09
CA LEU A 10 7.29 -3.86 -5.99
C LEU A 10 8.03 -3.56 -7.30
N LYS A 11 9.18 -2.90 -7.20
CA LYS A 11 10.09 -2.61 -8.31
C LYS A 11 10.98 -3.80 -8.65
N SER A 12 11.43 -4.53 -7.63
CA SER A 12 12.45 -5.58 -7.77
C SER A 12 11.85 -6.97 -7.94
N PRO A 13 12.45 -7.83 -8.79
CA PRO A 13 12.03 -9.22 -8.99
C PRO A 13 12.44 -10.16 -7.85
N THR A 14 12.94 -9.62 -6.73
CA THR A 14 13.31 -10.40 -5.54
C THR A 14 12.13 -11.17 -4.96
N LYS A 15 10.89 -10.77 -5.27
CA LYS A 15 9.66 -11.49 -4.90
C LYS A 15 8.72 -11.58 -6.11
N PRO A 16 8.95 -12.52 -7.05
CA PRO A 16 8.17 -12.63 -8.28
C PRO A 16 6.67 -12.88 -8.00
N ALA A 17 6.35 -13.57 -6.90
CA ALA A 17 4.96 -13.80 -6.47
C ALA A 17 4.17 -12.53 -6.11
N LEU A 18 4.86 -11.38 -5.92
CA LEU A 18 4.26 -10.09 -5.57
C LEU A 18 4.41 -9.05 -6.68
N MET A 19 5.04 -9.38 -7.82
CA MET A 19 5.29 -8.40 -8.89
C MET A 19 4.00 -7.93 -9.55
N ASP A 20 2.99 -8.80 -9.64
CA ASP A 20 1.67 -8.48 -10.19
C ASP A 20 0.68 -7.99 -9.12
N CYS A 21 1.11 -7.93 -7.85
CA CYS A 21 0.25 -7.56 -6.74
C CYS A 21 0.44 -6.08 -6.38
N ALA A 22 -0.69 -5.39 -6.19
CA ALA A 22 -0.67 -4.05 -5.62
C ALA A 22 -0.56 -4.13 -4.09
N GLY A 23 0.22 -3.23 -3.52
CA GLY A 23 0.35 -3.04 -2.09
C GLY A 23 -0.23 -1.71 -1.64
N VAL A 24 -0.61 -1.62 -0.37
CA VAL A 24 -0.95 -0.34 0.29
C VAL A 24 0.04 -0.09 1.41
N VAL A 25 0.53 1.14 1.49
CA VAL A 25 1.35 1.58 2.63
C VAL A 25 0.48 1.66 3.87
N VAL A 26 0.80 0.84 4.86
CA VAL A 26 0.09 0.81 6.16
C VAL A 26 0.71 1.79 7.12
N ASP A 27 2.02 1.98 7.04
CA ASP A 27 2.75 2.85 7.96
C ASP A 27 4.06 3.37 7.36
N VAL A 28 4.54 4.50 7.87
CA VAL A 28 5.82 5.11 7.52
C VAL A 28 6.76 4.96 8.71
N LEU A 29 7.74 4.07 8.61
CA LEU A 29 8.64 3.73 9.71
C LEU A 29 9.71 4.79 9.93
N THR A 30 10.31 5.26 8.85
CA THR A 30 11.35 6.30 8.88
C THR A 30 11.27 7.14 7.61
N GLU A 31 11.62 8.41 7.71
CA GLU A 31 11.61 9.34 6.57
C GLU A 31 12.99 9.50 5.91
N ASN A 32 14.07 9.07 6.58
CA ASN A 32 15.45 9.22 6.07
C ASN A 32 16.41 8.15 6.65
N PRO A 33 16.74 7.07 5.91
CA PRO A 33 16.21 6.74 4.58
C PRO A 33 14.74 6.27 4.65
N PRO A 34 13.90 6.65 3.69
CA PRO A 34 12.46 6.36 3.73
C PRO A 34 12.16 4.86 3.71
N PHE A 35 11.43 4.39 4.72
CA PHE A 35 11.05 3.00 4.91
C PHE A 35 9.57 2.87 5.31
N TYR A 36 8.89 1.86 4.78
CA TYR A 36 7.44 1.73 4.86
C TYR A 36 7.04 0.30 5.19
N ILE A 37 5.94 0.14 5.94
CA ILE A 37 5.22 -1.13 6.03
C ILE A 37 4.22 -1.16 4.89
N VAL A 38 4.32 -2.15 4.01
CA VAL A 38 3.42 -2.33 2.86
C VAL A 38 2.69 -3.65 3.00
N GLU A 39 1.36 -3.60 2.92
CA GLU A 39 0.54 -4.80 2.80
C GLU A 39 0.20 -5.06 1.34
N PHE A 40 0.63 -6.19 0.82
CA PHE A 40 0.21 -6.71 -0.48
C PHE A 40 -1.08 -7.49 -0.31
N VAL A 41 -2.04 -7.21 -1.20
CA VAL A 41 -3.35 -7.84 -1.18
C VAL A 41 -3.57 -8.67 -2.43
N ASN A 42 -4.21 -9.82 -2.24
CA ASN A 42 -4.69 -10.65 -3.34
C ASN A 42 -5.91 -10.01 -4.03
N SER A 43 -6.27 -10.52 -5.20
CA SER A 43 -7.48 -10.09 -5.93
C SER A 43 -8.80 -10.34 -5.20
N ASP A 44 -8.80 -11.17 -4.16
CA ASP A 44 -9.97 -11.38 -3.28
C ASP A 44 -10.02 -10.39 -2.11
N GLY A 45 -9.03 -9.50 -1.99
CA GLY A 45 -8.89 -8.52 -0.90
C GLY A 45 -8.30 -9.08 0.38
N SER A 46 -7.89 -10.35 0.39
CA SER A 46 -7.14 -10.94 1.50
C SER A 46 -5.70 -10.42 1.54
N THR A 47 -5.12 -10.37 2.73
CA THR A 47 -3.70 -10.04 2.91
C THR A 47 -2.85 -11.18 2.38
N GLN A 48 -2.00 -10.87 1.40
CA GLN A 48 -1.05 -11.82 0.83
C GLN A 48 0.29 -11.77 1.59
N ALA A 49 0.81 -10.58 1.85
CA ALA A 49 2.06 -10.36 2.58
C ALA A 49 2.08 -8.99 3.24
N LEU A 50 2.83 -8.87 4.35
CA LEU A 50 3.14 -7.60 5.00
C LEU A 50 4.66 -7.48 5.05
N LEU A 51 5.23 -6.43 4.45
CA LEU A 51 6.67 -6.28 4.25
C LEU A 51 7.16 -4.89 4.60
N ASP A 52 8.36 -4.85 5.19
CA ASP A 52 9.12 -3.62 5.40
C ASP A 52 9.96 -3.35 4.15
N LEU A 53 9.69 -2.25 3.45
CA LEU A 53 10.31 -1.94 2.17
C LEU A 53 10.84 -0.51 2.14
N GLY A 54 12.03 -0.35 1.56
CA GLY A 54 12.60 0.96 1.28
C GLY A 54 11.89 1.63 0.10
N ALA A 55 11.97 2.96 0.03
CA ALA A 55 11.42 3.70 -1.11
C ALA A 55 12.00 3.26 -2.46
N GLU A 56 13.24 2.78 -2.49
CA GLU A 56 13.92 2.32 -3.70
C GLU A 56 13.32 1.03 -4.30
N ASP A 57 12.69 0.20 -3.46
CA ASP A 57 12.04 -1.06 -3.83
C ASP A 57 10.59 -0.87 -4.29
N LEU A 58 10.06 0.35 -4.18
CA LEU A 58 8.65 0.65 -4.41
C LEU A 58 8.44 1.58 -5.60
N ILE A 59 7.38 1.31 -6.34
CA ILE A 59 6.83 2.20 -7.37
C ILE A 59 5.50 2.73 -6.86
N LEU A 60 5.36 4.05 -6.74
CA LEU A 60 4.09 4.68 -6.40
C LEU A 60 3.12 4.53 -7.59
N ILE A 61 1.99 3.85 -7.37
CA ILE A 61 0.92 3.69 -8.37
C ILE A 61 -0.09 4.83 -8.24
N SER A 62 -0.53 5.11 -7.01
CA SER A 62 -1.56 6.12 -6.75
C SER A 62 -1.41 6.64 -5.33
N SER A 63 -1.44 7.96 -5.17
CA SER A 63 -1.47 8.55 -3.84
C SER A 63 -2.89 8.62 -3.32
N TYR A 64 -3.07 8.23 -2.05
CA TYR A 64 -4.33 8.40 -1.37
C TYR A 64 -4.55 9.88 -1.07
N SER A 65 -5.62 10.42 -1.64
CA SER A 65 -6.13 11.75 -1.30
C SER A 65 -7.50 11.54 -0.67
N PRO A 66 -7.64 11.74 0.66
CA PRO A 66 -8.96 11.61 1.28
C PRO A 66 -9.91 12.63 0.64
N GLU A 67 -11.04 12.15 0.15
CA GLU A 67 -12.16 13.05 -0.16
C GLU A 67 -12.62 13.72 1.14
N PRO A 68 -13.16 14.96 1.09
CA PRO A 68 -13.59 15.65 2.29
C PRO A 68 -14.61 14.88 3.14
N ALA A 69 -15.36 13.94 2.55
CA ALA A 69 -16.29 13.04 3.25
C ALA A 69 -15.60 11.87 4.00
N ALA A 70 -14.35 11.53 3.65
CA ALA A 70 -13.57 10.46 4.26
C ALA A 70 -12.94 10.85 5.61
N HIS A 71 -12.99 12.14 5.99
CA HIS A 71 -12.47 12.63 7.30
C HIS A 71 -13.18 12.01 8.51
N HIS A 72 -14.34 11.37 8.33
CA HIS A 72 -15.07 10.67 9.38
C HIS A 72 -14.75 9.18 9.47
N LEU A 73 -14.00 8.63 8.51
CA LEU A 73 -13.65 7.22 8.49
C LEU A 73 -12.46 6.96 9.40
N GLY A 74 -12.61 6.01 10.33
CA GLY A 74 -11.49 5.54 11.12
C GLY A 74 -10.42 4.86 10.23
N PRO A 75 -9.16 4.75 10.72
CA PRO A 75 -8.06 4.11 10.00
C PRO A 75 -8.42 2.72 9.43
N ALA A 76 -9.16 1.92 10.19
CA ALA A 76 -9.60 0.58 9.78
C ALA A 76 -10.58 0.59 8.60
N GLU A 77 -11.39 1.64 8.45
CA GLU A 77 -12.38 1.72 7.37
C GLU A 77 -11.76 2.26 6.08
N ILE A 78 -10.85 3.24 6.19
CA ILE A 78 -10.00 3.68 5.08
C ILE A 78 -9.25 2.47 4.52
N TRP A 79 -8.64 1.70 5.41
CA TRP A 79 -7.94 0.47 5.09
C TRP A 79 -8.80 -0.54 4.33
N ARG A 80 -9.98 -0.87 4.88
CA ARG A 80 -10.92 -1.79 4.24
C ARG A 80 -11.33 -1.35 2.83
N LYS A 81 -11.56 -0.05 2.63
CA LYS A 81 -11.89 0.50 1.31
C LYS A 81 -10.72 0.36 0.32
N LEU A 82 -9.50 0.65 0.73
CA LEU A 82 -8.32 0.53 -0.12
C LEU A 82 -8.10 -0.92 -0.57
N LYS A 83 -8.24 -1.89 0.35
CA LYS A 83 -8.20 -3.32 -0.03
C LYS A 83 -9.24 -3.66 -1.08
N GLN A 84 -10.47 -3.20 -0.92
CA GLN A 84 -11.53 -3.45 -1.91
C GLN A 84 -11.27 -2.77 -3.26
N ILE A 85 -10.63 -1.61 -3.28
CA ILE A 85 -10.27 -0.92 -4.53
C ILE A 85 -9.16 -1.69 -5.25
N LEU A 86 -8.14 -2.14 -4.52
CA LEU A 86 -7.04 -2.91 -5.08
C LEU A 86 -7.49 -4.30 -5.55
N ALA A 87 -8.36 -4.97 -4.79
CA ALA A 87 -8.90 -6.28 -5.16
C ALA A 87 -9.73 -6.27 -6.46
N LYS A 88 -10.32 -5.12 -6.81
CA LYS A 88 -11.14 -4.95 -8.03
C LYS A 88 -10.34 -4.53 -9.27
N ARG A 89 -9.05 -4.23 -9.12
CA ARG A 89 -8.15 -3.91 -10.23
C ARG A 89 -7.52 -5.18 -10.79
#